data_AF-A0A2M9M0S1-F1
#
_entry.id   AF-A0A2M9M0S1-F1
#
_cell.length_a   1.000
_cell.length_b   1.000
_cell.length_c   1.000
_cell.angle_alpha   90.00
_cell.angle_beta   90.00
_cell.angle_gamma   90.00
#
_symmetry.space_group_name_H-M   'P 1'
#
loop_
_entity.id
_entity.type
_entity.pdbx_description
1 polymer ?
#
loop_
_entity_poly.entity_id
_entity_poly.type
_entity_poly.pdbx_seq_one_letter_code
_entity_poly.pdbx_strand_id
1 'polypeptide(L)'
;MPRRPVRRCGAVAALSVALLLSSCTSGGTAVKGAAGGGGLGDPLFPALGNGGYRVSHYGLDLDYDVAGRRLDGTAAITAEAGADLRSFQLDLQGMTVTGVRVEGRDAEFSRKGHKLVVRPAAGIDKGDTFRTTVSYRGTPQEMRDADGAVEGWVKTADGAFVAGQPAGSMTWFPGNNHPSDKASYDFRITVPQRYTAVANGELKSKRTAGGRTTYEWHSAEPMASYLATATIGTFDVQESRTPQGLPVYVAVDPREAAASRKPLSRLPEILAWGAELFGPYPFSSAGAIVDHTPDRVDWGALETQTKPVYAGAPDTATVVHETAHQWFGDSVTPKSWQDTWLNEGFATYAEWLWEEREGGRTPQEQFDALYDGDEDDARWDFPPGEPATAADVTGTPVYERGAMVLQQLRNAVGDKTFFAILKEWPAEHRHANADTEDFISFCQDRTDEDLTDLFDDWLYGEGQPDWEYDAA
;
A
#
# COMPACT_ATOMS: atom_id res chain seq x y z
N MET A 1 -50.87 -43.36 -34.65
CA MET A 1 -50.29 -42.04 -34.30
C MET A 1 -50.80 -41.66 -32.92
N PRO A 2 -50.02 -41.10 -31.97
CA PRO A 2 -48.56 -41.02 -31.85
C PRO A 2 -47.98 -41.58 -30.51
N ARG A 3 -46.71 -42.04 -30.57
CA ARG A 3 -45.56 -41.83 -29.67
C ARG A 3 -45.63 -42.13 -28.14
N ARG A 4 -45.06 -43.30 -27.74
CA ARG A 4 -43.83 -43.56 -26.91
C ARG A 4 -43.55 -42.74 -25.59
N PRO A 5 -42.69 -43.20 -24.65
CA PRO A 5 -42.66 -44.38 -23.73
C PRO A 5 -42.13 -44.00 -22.30
N VAL A 6 -41.48 -44.92 -21.53
CA VAL A 6 -40.51 -44.73 -20.37
C VAL A 6 -41.11 -44.91 -18.95
N ARG A 7 -40.57 -45.67 -17.97
CA ARG A 7 -39.33 -46.48 -17.78
C ARG A 7 -39.57 -47.59 -16.72
N ARG A 8 -38.90 -48.74 -16.92
CA ARG A 8 -38.75 -49.86 -15.97
C ARG A 8 -37.47 -49.71 -15.13
N CYS A 9 -37.47 -50.45 -14.01
CA CYS A 9 -36.36 -50.84 -13.13
C CYS A 9 -35.00 -51.07 -13.79
N GLY A 10 -33.94 -50.81 -13.03
CA GLY A 10 -32.60 -51.37 -13.26
C GLY A 10 -31.80 -51.38 -11.96
N ALA A 11 -31.71 -52.55 -11.32
CA ALA A 11 -30.65 -52.88 -10.37
C ALA A 11 -29.50 -53.51 -11.17
N VAL A 12 -28.27 -53.07 -10.96
CA VAL A 12 -27.05 -53.79 -11.37
C VAL A 12 -25.97 -53.55 -10.32
N ALA A 13 -25.62 -54.62 -9.61
CA ALA A 13 -24.36 -54.74 -8.90
C ALA A 13 -23.24 -55.00 -9.92
N ALA A 14 -22.08 -54.35 -9.75
CA ALA A 14 -20.88 -54.70 -10.49
C ALA A 14 -19.65 -54.65 -9.57
N LEU A 15 -19.06 -55.83 -9.39
CA LEU A 15 -17.71 -56.08 -8.89
C LEU A 15 -16.71 -55.10 -9.50
N SER A 16 -15.76 -54.60 -8.70
CA SER A 16 -14.52 -54.02 -9.22
C SER A 16 -13.33 -54.66 -8.51
N VAL A 17 -12.48 -55.25 -9.36
CA VAL A 17 -11.32 -56.10 -9.11
C VAL A 17 -10.20 -55.29 -8.46
N ALA A 18 -9.61 -55.84 -7.39
CA ALA A 18 -8.36 -55.34 -6.82
C ALA A 18 -7.20 -55.71 -7.75
N LEU A 19 -6.62 -54.70 -8.40
CA LEU A 19 -5.35 -54.81 -9.12
C LEU A 19 -4.27 -54.09 -8.30
N LEU A 20 -3.44 -54.89 -7.62
CA LEU A 20 -2.17 -54.48 -7.05
C LEU A 20 -1.20 -54.21 -8.20
N LEU A 21 -0.99 -52.92 -8.52
CA LEU A 21 0.14 -52.47 -9.32
C LEU A 21 1.12 -51.78 -8.39
N SER A 22 2.14 -52.55 -7.99
CA SER A 22 3.40 -52.05 -7.46
C SER A 22 4.09 -51.23 -8.56
N SER A 23 3.91 -49.92 -8.53
CA SER A 23 4.78 -48.99 -9.27
C SER A 23 5.87 -48.50 -8.33
N CYS A 24 7.11 -48.74 -8.73
CA CYS A 24 8.32 -48.26 -8.10
C CYS A 24 8.28 -46.74 -7.95
N THR A 25 8.07 -46.25 -6.73
CA THR A 25 8.40 -44.88 -6.37
C THR A 25 9.91 -44.79 -6.16
N SER A 26 10.59 -44.11 -7.08
CA SER A 26 11.90 -43.53 -6.81
C SER A 26 11.80 -42.70 -5.52
N GLY A 27 12.64 -43.01 -4.54
CA GLY A 27 12.63 -42.44 -3.20
C GLY A 27 13.01 -40.97 -3.15
N GLY A 28 12.10 -40.09 -3.59
CA GLY A 28 12.08 -38.71 -3.16
C GLY A 28 11.54 -38.65 -1.73
N THR A 29 12.38 -38.28 -0.77
CA THR A 29 11.93 -37.90 0.57
C THR A 29 10.83 -36.86 0.43
N ALA A 30 9.60 -37.18 0.86
CA ALA A 30 8.50 -36.23 0.82
C ALA A 30 8.90 -34.97 1.61
N VAL A 31 8.88 -33.81 0.93
CA VAL A 31 9.18 -32.53 1.56
C VAL A 31 8.16 -32.30 2.69
N LYS A 32 8.64 -32.29 3.94
CA LYS A 32 7.84 -32.00 5.13
C LYS A 32 7.64 -30.49 5.26
N GLY A 33 6.59 -30.07 5.97
CA GLY A 33 6.21 -28.67 6.17
C GLY A 33 4.77 -28.38 5.77
N ALA A 34 4.22 -27.26 6.23
CA ALA A 34 2.89 -26.76 5.87
C ALA A 34 2.92 -26.06 4.50
N ALA A 35 1.76 -25.93 3.85
CA ALA A 35 1.62 -24.94 2.80
C ALA A 35 1.45 -23.59 3.48
N GLY A 36 2.23 -22.58 3.08
CA GLY A 36 1.99 -21.19 3.49
C GLY A 36 0.56 -20.76 3.17
N GLY A 37 -0.01 -19.92 4.05
CA GLY A 37 -1.38 -19.43 3.94
C GLY A 37 -1.58 -18.64 2.64
N GLY A 38 -2.74 -18.80 2.01
CA GLY A 38 -3.10 -18.09 0.76
C GLY A 38 -3.66 -16.68 0.95
N GLY A 39 -3.48 -16.11 2.13
CA GLY A 39 -3.96 -14.82 2.60
C GLY A 39 -3.39 -14.57 4.01
N LEU A 40 -3.29 -13.31 4.43
CA LEU A 40 -2.90 -12.95 5.81
C LEU A 40 -4.08 -12.92 6.80
N GLY A 41 -5.31 -13.07 6.30
CA GLY A 41 -6.52 -13.07 7.14
C GLY A 41 -7.11 -11.68 7.37
N ASP A 42 -6.75 -10.70 6.53
CA ASP A 42 -7.39 -9.39 6.51
C ASP A 42 -8.92 -9.53 6.32
N PRO A 43 -9.74 -8.84 7.13
CA PRO A 43 -11.19 -8.99 7.10
C PRO A 43 -11.82 -8.48 5.80
N LEU A 44 -11.25 -7.44 5.19
CA LEU A 44 -11.77 -6.78 3.98
C LEU A 44 -11.14 -7.35 2.71
N PHE A 45 -9.88 -7.75 2.80
CA PHE A 45 -9.09 -8.30 1.70
C PHE A 45 -8.49 -9.68 2.03
N PRO A 46 -9.32 -10.71 2.31
CA PRO A 46 -8.85 -12.01 2.83
C PRO A 46 -7.94 -12.79 1.85
N ALA A 47 -7.94 -12.40 0.58
CA ALA A 47 -7.10 -12.99 -0.47
C ALA A 47 -5.78 -12.26 -0.69
N LEU A 48 -5.54 -11.10 -0.05
CA LEU A 48 -4.29 -10.36 -0.12
C LEU A 48 -3.25 -10.88 0.87
N GLY A 49 -2.00 -10.72 0.50
CA GLY A 49 -0.86 -11.23 1.27
C GLY A 49 -0.81 -12.76 1.35
N ASN A 50 0.22 -13.26 2.04
CA ASN A 50 0.50 -14.68 2.17
C ASN A 50 1.13 -14.94 3.54
N GLY A 51 0.71 -16.03 4.18
CA GLY A 51 1.16 -16.39 5.52
C GLY A 51 2.29 -17.41 5.53
N GLY A 52 2.97 -17.52 6.66
CA GLY A 52 4.02 -18.51 6.91
C GLY A 52 5.44 -18.03 6.59
N TYR A 53 5.60 -16.80 6.11
CA TYR A 53 6.89 -16.13 5.95
C TYR A 53 6.71 -14.61 6.08
N ARG A 54 7.82 -13.89 6.28
CA ARG A 54 7.88 -12.42 6.27
C ARG A 54 8.93 -11.97 5.27
N VAL A 55 8.64 -11.00 4.40
CA VAL A 55 9.65 -10.48 3.46
C VAL A 55 10.53 -9.44 4.16
N SER A 56 11.85 -9.54 3.99
CA SER A 56 12.79 -8.52 4.49
C SER A 56 13.31 -7.60 3.39
N HIS A 57 13.36 -8.09 2.14
CA HIS A 57 13.91 -7.33 1.03
C HIS A 57 13.36 -7.76 -0.33
N TYR A 58 13.08 -6.78 -1.18
CA TYR A 58 12.80 -6.94 -2.61
C TYR A 58 13.91 -6.31 -3.46
N GLY A 59 14.55 -7.11 -4.31
CA GLY A 59 15.36 -6.62 -5.42
C GLY A 59 14.59 -6.75 -6.73
N LEU A 60 14.22 -5.64 -7.35
CA LEU A 60 13.38 -5.59 -8.54
C LEU A 60 14.20 -5.09 -9.75
N ASP A 61 14.54 -5.98 -10.67
CA ASP A 61 15.14 -5.63 -11.98
C ASP A 61 14.05 -5.60 -13.04
N LEU A 62 13.77 -4.41 -13.56
CA LEU A 62 12.64 -4.09 -14.43
C LEU A 62 13.14 -3.53 -15.75
N ASP A 63 12.91 -4.23 -16.85
CA ASP A 63 13.12 -3.70 -18.20
C ASP A 63 11.75 -3.36 -18.81
N TYR A 64 11.48 -2.06 -18.97
CA TYR A 64 10.24 -1.59 -19.57
C TYR A 64 10.48 -1.04 -20.98
N ASP A 65 9.76 -1.63 -21.93
CA ASP A 65 9.59 -1.09 -23.28
C ASP A 65 8.31 -0.25 -23.33
N VAL A 66 8.48 1.07 -23.32
CA VAL A 66 7.37 2.03 -23.39
C VAL A 66 6.58 1.89 -24.70
N ALA A 67 7.24 1.60 -25.83
CA ALA A 67 6.56 1.50 -27.12
C ALA A 67 5.72 0.22 -27.21
N GLY A 68 6.28 -0.91 -26.79
CA GLY A 68 5.61 -2.20 -26.73
C GLY A 68 4.69 -2.38 -25.51
N ARG A 69 4.72 -1.45 -24.54
CA ARG A 69 4.00 -1.54 -23.25
C ARG A 69 4.26 -2.89 -22.57
N ARG A 70 5.53 -3.29 -22.56
CA ARG A 70 5.96 -4.59 -22.09
C ARG A 70 6.99 -4.44 -21.00
N LEU A 71 6.78 -5.16 -19.91
CA LEU A 71 7.69 -5.31 -18.80
C LEU A 71 8.27 -6.72 -18.83
N ASP A 72 9.59 -6.83 -18.87
CA ASP A 72 10.33 -8.04 -18.54
C ASP A 72 10.99 -7.79 -17.18
N GLY A 73 10.67 -8.63 -16.18
CA GLY A 73 11.02 -8.40 -14.79
C GLY A 73 11.70 -9.61 -14.14
N THR A 74 12.59 -9.32 -13.18
CA THR A 74 13.10 -10.30 -12.23
C THR A 74 12.96 -9.74 -10.82
N ALA A 75 12.20 -10.44 -10.00
CA ALA A 75 12.05 -10.12 -8.57
C ALA A 75 12.87 -11.12 -7.75
N ALA A 76 13.80 -10.60 -6.96
CA ALA A 76 14.57 -11.34 -5.97
C ALA A 76 14.05 -10.99 -4.57
N ILE A 77 13.34 -11.92 -3.95
CA ILE A 77 12.61 -11.73 -2.70
C ILE A 77 13.37 -12.48 -1.61
N THR A 78 13.82 -11.77 -0.59
CA THR A 78 14.45 -12.36 0.61
C THR A 78 13.43 -12.38 1.72
N ALA A 79 13.19 -13.55 2.31
CA ALA A 79 12.16 -13.74 3.31
C ALA A 79 12.65 -14.67 4.44
N GLU A 80 12.05 -14.54 5.62
CA GLU A 80 12.23 -15.44 6.75
C GLU A 80 10.99 -16.32 6.91
N ALA A 81 11.16 -17.63 7.06
CA ALA A 81 10.06 -18.56 7.25
C ALA A 81 9.51 -18.49 8.69
N GLY A 82 8.23 -18.18 8.86
CA GLY A 82 7.55 -18.19 10.15
C GLY A 82 7.09 -19.58 10.62
N ALA A 83 7.14 -20.57 9.73
CA ALA A 83 6.80 -21.97 9.96
C ALA A 83 7.61 -22.87 9.01
N ASP A 84 7.58 -24.20 9.20
CA ASP A 84 8.15 -25.12 8.22
C ASP A 84 7.29 -25.09 6.93
N LEU A 85 7.90 -24.82 5.79
CA LEU A 85 7.23 -24.63 4.50
C LEU A 85 7.59 -25.72 3.49
N ARG A 86 6.58 -26.46 3.02
CA ARG A 86 6.71 -27.28 1.79
C ARG A 86 6.37 -26.49 0.52
N SER A 87 5.70 -25.35 0.68
CA SER A 87 5.29 -24.44 -0.38
C SER A 87 4.89 -23.10 0.21
N PHE A 88 5.03 -22.02 -0.55
CA PHE A 88 4.53 -20.70 -0.20
C PHE A 88 3.89 -20.04 -1.43
N GLN A 89 3.33 -18.84 -1.27
CA GLN A 89 2.58 -18.16 -2.31
C GLN A 89 3.04 -16.70 -2.42
N LEU A 90 2.91 -16.12 -3.61
CA LEU A 90 3.14 -14.69 -3.87
C LEU A 90 1.95 -14.15 -4.67
N ASP A 91 1.60 -12.89 -4.47
CA ASP A 91 0.62 -12.16 -5.27
C ASP A 91 1.28 -11.60 -6.52
N LEU A 92 0.71 -11.89 -7.69
CA LEU A 92 1.12 -11.36 -8.99
C LEU A 92 -0.06 -11.44 -9.96
N GLN A 93 -0.45 -10.35 -10.61
CA GLN A 93 -1.60 -10.31 -11.52
C GLN A 93 -1.16 -10.01 -12.95
N GLY A 94 -1.80 -10.66 -13.92
CA GLY A 94 -1.65 -10.37 -15.36
C GLY A 94 -0.31 -10.77 -16.00
N MET A 95 0.74 -11.01 -15.22
CA MET A 95 2.07 -11.32 -15.73
C MET A 95 2.30 -12.82 -15.97
N THR A 96 3.11 -13.14 -16.98
CA THR A 96 3.52 -14.52 -17.29
C THR A 96 4.82 -14.83 -16.57
N VAL A 97 4.78 -15.76 -15.61
CA VAL A 97 5.98 -16.28 -14.93
C VAL A 97 6.71 -17.23 -15.87
N THR A 98 8.00 -16.98 -16.10
CA THR A 98 8.86 -17.77 -16.99
C THR A 98 9.82 -18.69 -16.23
N GLY A 99 10.05 -18.43 -14.94
CA GLY A 99 10.82 -19.31 -14.06
C GLY A 99 10.79 -18.87 -12.60
N VAL A 100 10.93 -19.83 -11.71
CA VAL A 100 11.05 -19.59 -10.26
C VAL A 100 12.21 -20.41 -9.72
N ARG A 101 13.07 -19.77 -8.92
CA ARG A 101 14.14 -20.42 -8.17
C ARG A 101 14.03 -20.10 -6.68
N VAL A 102 14.31 -21.08 -5.84
CA VAL A 102 14.45 -20.90 -4.39
C VAL A 102 15.85 -21.39 -4.00
N GLU A 103 16.63 -20.56 -3.32
CA GLU A 103 18.04 -20.85 -3.01
C GLU A 103 18.86 -21.23 -4.25
N GLY A 104 18.59 -20.54 -5.37
CA GLY A 104 19.27 -20.77 -6.64
C GLY A 104 18.91 -22.08 -7.35
N ARG A 105 18.03 -22.92 -6.79
CA ARG A 105 17.53 -24.17 -7.42
C ARG A 105 16.16 -23.95 -8.03
N ASP A 106 15.89 -24.60 -9.16
CA ASP A 106 14.58 -24.53 -9.80
C ASP A 106 13.48 -25.05 -8.85
N ALA A 107 12.37 -24.31 -8.80
CA ALA A 107 11.19 -24.65 -8.01
C ALA A 107 10.01 -24.92 -8.95
N GLU A 108 9.15 -25.86 -8.56
CA GLU A 108 7.87 -26.03 -9.25
C GLU A 108 6.96 -24.84 -8.92
N PHE A 109 6.18 -24.38 -9.89
CA PHE A 109 5.23 -23.30 -9.65
C PHE A 109 3.92 -23.51 -10.41
N SER A 110 2.86 -22.91 -9.89
CA SER A 110 1.53 -22.93 -10.51
C SER A 110 0.80 -21.61 -10.23
N ARG A 111 -0.20 -21.31 -11.05
CA ARG A 111 -0.99 -20.08 -10.98
C ARG A 111 -2.44 -20.38 -10.65
N LYS A 112 -3.05 -19.63 -9.72
CA LYS A 112 -4.49 -19.66 -9.45
C LYS A 112 -4.97 -18.25 -9.10
N GLY A 113 -5.77 -17.64 -9.97
CA GLY A 113 -6.12 -16.22 -9.83
C GLY A 113 -4.87 -15.34 -9.87
N HIS A 114 -4.71 -14.45 -8.90
CA HIS A 114 -3.51 -13.64 -8.67
C HIS A 114 -2.40 -14.38 -7.90
N LYS A 115 -2.64 -15.59 -7.40
CA LYS A 115 -1.64 -16.35 -6.62
C LYS A 115 -0.65 -17.09 -7.52
N LEU A 116 0.65 -16.90 -7.24
CA LEU A 116 1.76 -17.72 -7.67
C LEU A 116 2.15 -18.67 -6.54
N VAL A 117 1.79 -19.95 -6.68
CA VAL A 117 2.16 -20.98 -5.70
C VAL A 117 3.53 -21.54 -6.06
N VAL A 118 4.48 -21.50 -5.13
CA VAL A 118 5.87 -21.95 -5.29
C VAL A 118 6.13 -23.18 -4.40
N ARG A 119 6.70 -24.22 -5.00
CA ARG A 119 7.12 -25.46 -4.32
C ARG A 119 8.63 -25.63 -4.48
N PRO A 120 9.43 -25.30 -3.44
CA PRO A 120 10.88 -25.49 -3.49
C PRO A 120 11.25 -26.97 -3.57
N ALA A 121 12.44 -27.27 -4.10
CA ALA A 121 12.95 -28.64 -4.23
C ALA A 121 13.21 -29.33 -2.87
N ALA A 122 13.45 -28.54 -1.83
CA ALA A 122 13.55 -28.95 -0.44
C ALA A 122 12.67 -28.03 0.41
N GLY A 123 12.19 -28.54 1.56
CA GLY A 123 11.43 -27.72 2.51
C GLY A 123 12.28 -26.60 3.07
N ILE A 124 11.62 -25.55 3.56
CA ILE A 124 12.25 -24.44 4.26
C ILE A 124 11.86 -24.58 5.72
N ASP A 125 12.83 -24.66 6.63
CA ASP A 125 12.55 -24.83 8.05
C ASP A 125 12.16 -23.48 8.68
N LYS A 126 11.35 -23.52 9.74
CA LYS A 126 11.00 -22.31 10.49
C LYS A 126 12.25 -21.57 10.99
N GLY A 127 12.30 -20.26 10.75
CA GLY A 127 13.40 -19.37 11.12
C GLY A 127 14.49 -19.25 10.05
N ASP A 128 14.45 -20.07 9.00
CA ASP A 128 15.40 -19.95 7.90
C ASP A 128 15.09 -18.71 7.05
N THR A 129 16.15 -17.96 6.73
CA THR A 129 16.11 -16.98 5.65
C THR A 129 16.28 -17.69 4.31
N PHE A 130 15.42 -17.37 3.34
CA PHE A 130 15.48 -17.91 1.99
C PHE A 130 15.26 -16.80 0.94
N ARG A 131 15.83 -17.01 -0.24
CA ARG A 131 15.74 -16.14 -1.40
C ARG A 131 15.00 -16.82 -2.53
N THR A 132 13.93 -16.18 -2.97
CA THR A 132 13.15 -16.59 -4.13
C THR A 132 13.43 -15.64 -5.29
N THR A 133 13.79 -16.17 -6.45
CA THR A 133 13.93 -15.38 -7.70
C THR A 133 12.83 -15.77 -8.66
N VAL A 134 12.00 -14.81 -9.04
CA VAL A 134 10.91 -14.97 -10.01
C VAL A 134 11.25 -14.18 -11.26
N SER A 135 11.37 -14.86 -12.39
CA SER A 135 11.46 -14.23 -13.71
C SER A 135 10.08 -14.21 -14.35
N TYR A 136 9.67 -13.06 -14.87
CA TYR A 136 8.34 -12.87 -15.42
C TYR A 136 8.34 -11.83 -16.54
N ARG A 137 7.29 -11.83 -17.36
CA ARG A 137 7.13 -10.88 -18.44
C ARG A 137 5.69 -10.70 -18.85
N GLY A 138 5.38 -9.60 -19.52
CA GLY A 138 4.07 -9.36 -20.09
C GLY A 138 3.78 -7.88 -20.25
N THR A 139 2.53 -7.57 -20.50
CA THR A 139 2.01 -6.20 -20.38
C THR A 139 1.35 -6.11 -19.01
N PRO A 140 1.91 -5.35 -18.05
CA PRO A 140 1.24 -5.08 -16.80
C PRO A 140 -0.16 -4.52 -17.06
N GLN A 141 -1.10 -4.94 -16.22
CA GLN A 141 -2.48 -4.52 -16.31
C GLN A 141 -2.78 -3.50 -15.22
N GLU A 142 -3.76 -2.67 -15.49
CA GLU A 142 -4.42 -1.89 -14.45
C GLU A 142 -5.38 -2.82 -13.72
N MET A 143 -5.71 -2.48 -12.49
CA MET A 143 -6.81 -3.11 -11.78
C MET A 143 -7.85 -2.07 -11.40
N ARG A 144 -9.06 -2.56 -11.18
CA ARG A 144 -10.15 -1.80 -10.60
C ARG A 144 -10.42 -2.38 -9.24
N ASP A 145 -10.40 -1.55 -8.22
CA ASP A 145 -10.69 -2.00 -6.87
C ASP A 145 -12.20 -2.02 -6.60
N ALA A 146 -12.59 -2.39 -5.38
CA ALA A 146 -13.98 -2.53 -4.96
C ALA A 146 -14.77 -1.22 -5.08
N ASP A 147 -14.12 -0.07 -4.86
CA ASP A 147 -14.67 1.28 -5.03
C ASP A 147 -14.74 1.73 -6.51
N GLY A 148 -14.14 0.96 -7.43
CA GLY A 148 -14.08 1.25 -8.86
C GLY A 148 -12.86 2.05 -9.31
N ALA A 149 -12.02 2.52 -8.38
CA ALA A 149 -10.81 3.29 -8.63
C ALA A 149 -9.82 2.47 -9.48
N VAL A 150 -9.05 3.17 -10.33
CA VAL A 150 -8.03 2.54 -11.18
C VAL A 150 -6.67 2.64 -10.52
N GLU A 151 -6.05 1.49 -10.28
CA GLU A 151 -4.73 1.38 -9.64
C GLU A 151 -3.81 0.36 -10.36
N GLY A 152 -2.61 0.20 -9.82
CA GLY A 152 -1.56 -0.66 -10.31
C GLY A 152 -0.71 0.03 -11.37
N TRP A 153 -0.46 -0.67 -12.47
CA TRP A 153 0.35 -0.15 -13.56
C TRP A 153 -0.49 0.60 -14.60
N VAL A 154 -0.76 1.88 -14.37
CA VAL A 154 -1.54 2.72 -15.27
C VAL A 154 -0.72 3.16 -16.46
N LYS A 155 -1.14 2.79 -17.67
CA LYS A 155 -0.45 3.23 -18.89
C LYS A 155 -0.80 4.67 -19.20
N THR A 156 0.22 5.53 -19.24
CA THR A 156 0.12 6.93 -19.70
C THR A 156 0.50 7.05 -21.18
N ALA A 157 0.44 8.26 -21.73
CA ALA A 157 0.79 8.50 -23.14
C ALA A 157 2.28 8.24 -23.42
N ASP A 158 3.13 8.41 -22.43
CA ASP A 158 4.58 8.40 -22.54
C ASP A 158 5.28 7.49 -21.52
N GLY A 159 4.55 6.68 -20.76
CA GLY A 159 5.13 5.64 -19.93
C GLY A 159 4.10 4.90 -19.07
N ALA A 160 4.24 5.01 -17.76
CA ALA A 160 3.38 4.39 -16.78
C ALA A 160 3.37 5.17 -15.47
N PHE A 161 2.18 5.40 -14.92
CA PHE A 161 1.93 5.91 -13.58
C PHE A 161 1.60 4.72 -12.67
N VAL A 162 2.36 4.54 -11.59
CA VAL A 162 2.30 3.33 -10.77
C VAL A 162 1.87 3.68 -9.35
N ALA A 163 0.65 3.26 -8.99
CA ALA A 163 -0.01 3.52 -7.72
C ALA A 163 -0.57 2.20 -7.17
N GLY A 164 -0.33 1.88 -5.90
CA GLY A 164 -0.45 0.50 -5.41
C GLY A 164 -1.51 0.22 -4.37
N GLN A 165 -2.20 1.23 -3.82
CA GLN A 165 -3.23 1.04 -2.79
C GLN A 165 -4.56 0.60 -3.39
N PRO A 166 -5.28 -0.35 -2.76
CA PRO A 166 -4.80 -1.22 -1.69
C PRO A 166 -3.99 -2.42 -2.24
N ALA A 167 -4.17 -2.78 -3.51
CA ALA A 167 -3.68 -4.03 -4.06
C ALA A 167 -2.88 -3.90 -5.36
N GLY A 168 -2.83 -2.73 -5.98
CA GLY A 168 -2.19 -2.43 -7.26
C GLY A 168 -0.76 -2.92 -7.44
N SER A 169 0.01 -3.07 -6.36
CA SER A 169 1.40 -3.54 -6.43
C SER A 169 1.58 -4.90 -7.13
N MET A 170 0.62 -5.81 -6.97
CA MET A 170 0.67 -7.14 -7.59
C MET A 170 0.59 -7.10 -9.11
N THR A 171 0.20 -5.98 -9.71
CA THR A 171 0.10 -5.85 -11.18
C THR A 171 1.46 -5.81 -11.88
N TRP A 172 2.56 -5.58 -11.15
CA TRP A 172 3.87 -5.37 -11.76
C TRP A 172 5.06 -6.06 -11.07
N PHE A 173 4.94 -6.50 -9.80
CA PHE A 173 5.91 -7.41 -9.20
C PHE A 173 5.25 -8.50 -8.32
N PRO A 174 5.86 -9.69 -8.21
CA PRO A 174 5.41 -10.72 -7.30
C PRO A 174 5.82 -10.38 -5.86
N GLY A 175 4.87 -10.41 -4.92
CA GLY A 175 5.17 -10.07 -3.53
C GLY A 175 4.15 -10.56 -2.52
N ASN A 176 4.40 -10.25 -1.25
CA ASN A 176 3.43 -10.40 -0.18
C ASN A 176 2.63 -9.09 -0.08
N ASN A 177 1.47 -9.05 -0.73
CA ASN A 177 0.79 -7.78 -1.01
C ASN A 177 -0.14 -7.38 0.14
N HIS A 178 0.39 -6.80 1.22
CA HIS A 178 -0.38 -6.40 2.40
C HIS A 178 0.36 -5.32 3.21
N PRO A 179 -0.35 -4.33 3.82
CA PRO A 179 0.29 -3.24 4.58
C PRO A 179 1.12 -3.73 5.77
N SER A 180 0.78 -4.90 6.33
CA SER A 180 1.49 -5.48 7.47
C SER A 180 2.84 -6.15 7.14
N ASP A 181 3.13 -6.43 5.86
CA ASP A 181 4.40 -7.05 5.44
C ASP A 181 5.32 -6.02 4.78
N LYS A 182 6.08 -5.31 5.63
CA LYS A 182 7.04 -4.30 5.20
C LYS A 182 8.40 -4.90 4.87
N ALA A 183 9.06 -4.37 3.84
CA ALA A 183 10.40 -4.77 3.43
C ALA A 183 11.25 -3.58 2.96
N SER A 184 12.56 -3.78 2.86
CA SER A 184 13.45 -2.86 2.12
C SER A 184 13.39 -3.15 0.61
N TYR A 185 13.78 -2.17 -0.22
CA TYR A 185 13.67 -2.27 -1.67
C TYR A 185 14.92 -1.76 -2.40
N ASP A 186 15.37 -2.54 -3.38
CA ASP A 186 16.26 -2.09 -4.44
C ASP A 186 15.51 -2.16 -5.78
N PHE A 187 15.49 -1.05 -6.52
CA PHE A 187 14.92 -0.98 -7.86
C PHE A 187 16.03 -0.76 -8.87
N ARG A 188 16.02 -1.55 -9.93
CA ARG A 188 16.86 -1.36 -11.11
C ARG A 188 15.94 -1.27 -12.32
N ILE A 189 15.65 -0.05 -12.77
CA ILE A 189 14.64 0.20 -13.81
C ILE A 189 15.33 0.66 -15.09
N THR A 190 15.19 -0.12 -16.15
CA THR A 190 15.78 0.16 -17.46
C THR A 190 14.70 0.56 -18.47
N VAL A 191 14.85 1.74 -19.07
CA VAL A 191 13.92 2.35 -20.02
C VAL A 191 14.66 2.92 -21.24
N PRO A 192 13.99 3.17 -22.38
CA PRO A 192 14.60 3.92 -23.49
C PRO A 192 15.13 5.29 -23.01
N GLN A 193 16.29 5.73 -23.49
CA GLN A 193 17.05 6.86 -22.93
C GLN A 193 16.32 8.22 -22.84
N ARG A 194 15.19 8.37 -23.53
CA ARG A 194 14.36 9.59 -23.52
C ARG A 194 13.42 9.69 -22.31
N TYR A 195 13.27 8.59 -21.57
CA TYR A 195 12.38 8.51 -20.42
C TYR A 195 13.15 8.49 -19.12
N THR A 196 12.50 8.96 -18.06
CA THR A 196 12.95 8.87 -16.68
C THR A 196 12.12 7.83 -15.95
N ALA A 197 12.78 7.00 -15.14
CA ALA A 197 12.14 6.07 -14.23
C ALA A 197 12.41 6.52 -12.79
N VAL A 198 11.34 6.72 -12.02
CA VAL A 198 11.38 7.18 -10.64
C VAL A 198 10.78 6.09 -9.74
N ALA A 199 11.46 5.79 -8.63
CA ALA A 199 11.03 4.85 -7.61
C ALA A 199 11.31 5.41 -6.21
N ASN A 200 10.90 4.66 -5.18
CA ASN A 200 11.06 5.05 -3.78
C ASN A 200 12.53 5.14 -3.35
N GLY A 201 12.80 5.91 -2.31
CA GLY A 201 14.12 6.04 -1.70
C GLY A 201 15.09 6.94 -2.49
N GLU A 202 16.38 6.66 -2.36
CA GLU A 202 17.44 7.49 -2.94
C GLU A 202 17.91 6.96 -4.30
N LEU A 203 18.07 7.87 -5.28
CA LEU A 203 18.72 7.56 -6.54
C LEU A 203 20.21 7.28 -6.30
N LYS A 204 20.63 6.04 -6.45
CA LYS A 204 22.03 5.60 -6.27
C LYS A 204 22.84 5.69 -7.55
N SER A 205 22.23 5.37 -8.69
CA SER A 205 22.92 5.46 -9.98
C SER A 205 21.96 5.74 -11.14
N LYS A 206 22.48 6.45 -12.15
CA LYS A 206 21.84 6.66 -13.45
C LYS A 206 22.87 6.43 -14.53
N ARG A 207 22.64 5.43 -15.40
CA ARG A 207 23.60 5.07 -16.46
C ARG A 207 22.91 4.85 -17.79
N THR A 208 23.39 5.53 -18.82
CA THR A 208 22.93 5.34 -20.19
C THR A 208 23.93 4.51 -21.00
N ALA A 209 23.44 3.45 -21.65
CA ALA A 209 24.21 2.61 -22.55
C ALA A 209 23.29 1.99 -23.62
N GLY A 210 23.76 1.92 -24.87
CA GLY A 210 23.01 1.24 -25.95
C GLY A 210 21.62 1.82 -26.22
N GLY A 211 21.42 3.13 -26.02
CA GLY A 211 20.12 3.79 -26.23
C GLY A 211 19.09 3.58 -25.10
N ARG A 212 19.50 2.96 -23.99
CA ARG A 212 18.68 2.75 -22.79
C ARG A 212 19.34 3.42 -21.59
N THR A 213 18.54 3.85 -20.62
CA THR A 213 19.00 4.37 -19.33
C THR A 213 18.50 3.44 -18.24
N THR A 214 19.40 3.03 -17.37
CA THR A 214 19.07 2.32 -16.13
C THR A 214 19.16 3.28 -14.95
N TYR A 215 18.11 3.28 -14.13
CA TYR A 215 18.00 4.01 -12.87
C TYR A 215 18.04 3.00 -11.72
N GLU A 216 18.92 3.21 -10.76
CA GLU A 216 19.04 2.37 -9.57
C GLU A 216 18.63 3.17 -8.33
N TRP A 217 17.57 2.72 -7.66
CA TRP A 217 16.99 3.34 -6.47
C TRP A 217 17.08 2.39 -5.29
N HIS A 218 17.23 2.94 -4.09
CA HIS A 218 17.33 2.16 -2.85
C HIS A 218 16.49 2.80 -1.74
N SER A 219 15.57 2.02 -1.17
CA SER A 219 14.81 2.34 0.04
C SER A 219 15.24 1.38 1.16
N ALA A 220 15.97 1.88 2.15
CA ALA A 220 16.47 1.07 3.26
C ALA A 220 15.37 0.82 4.31
N GLU A 221 14.52 1.81 4.52
CA GLU A 221 13.45 1.79 5.51
C GLU A 221 12.33 0.82 5.10
N PRO A 222 11.75 0.07 6.06
CA PRO A 222 10.65 -0.85 5.80
C PRO A 222 9.45 -0.14 5.15
N MET A 223 9.05 -0.64 3.98
CA MET A 223 7.96 -0.11 3.16
C MET A 223 6.94 -1.21 2.87
N ALA A 224 5.65 -0.90 2.96
CA ALA A 224 4.58 -1.78 2.51
C ALA A 224 4.52 -1.86 0.99
N SER A 225 4.04 -2.97 0.44
CA SER A 225 4.02 -3.21 -1.01
C SER A 225 3.21 -2.18 -1.80
N TYR A 226 2.10 -1.69 -1.23
CA TYR A 226 1.21 -0.74 -1.88
C TYR A 226 1.85 0.65 -2.08
N LEU A 227 2.85 0.99 -1.25
CA LEU A 227 3.62 2.23 -1.30
C LEU A 227 4.74 2.21 -2.35
N ALA A 228 5.03 1.03 -2.91
CA ALA A 228 6.07 0.89 -3.93
C ALA A 228 5.62 1.50 -5.26
N THR A 229 6.44 2.35 -5.85
CA THR A 229 6.22 2.93 -7.18
C THR A 229 7.42 2.70 -8.11
N ALA A 230 7.12 2.64 -9.40
CA ALA A 230 8.08 2.52 -10.50
C ALA A 230 7.59 3.36 -11.70
N THR A 231 7.23 4.61 -11.43
CA THR A 231 6.63 5.53 -12.40
C THR A 231 7.64 5.94 -13.48
N ILE A 232 7.20 5.89 -14.73
CA ILE A 232 8.03 6.08 -15.93
C ILE A 232 7.35 7.10 -16.84
N GLY A 233 8.11 8.08 -17.32
CA GLY A 233 7.56 9.11 -18.20
C GLY A 233 8.61 10.12 -18.65
N THR A 234 8.13 11.19 -19.26
CA THR A 234 8.94 12.37 -19.56
C THR A 234 8.79 13.34 -18.40
N PHE A 235 9.87 13.57 -17.65
CA PHE A 235 9.82 14.40 -16.45
C PHE A 235 10.89 15.49 -16.49
N ASP A 236 10.49 16.70 -16.07
CA ASP A 236 11.40 17.73 -15.59
C ASP A 236 11.76 17.39 -14.13
N VAL A 237 13.02 17.01 -13.92
CA VAL A 237 13.52 16.56 -12.61
C VAL A 237 14.26 17.69 -11.89
N GLN A 238 13.90 17.91 -10.63
CA GLN A 238 14.60 18.79 -9.71
C GLN A 238 15.13 18.00 -8.51
N GLU A 239 16.44 18.05 -8.32
CA GLU A 239 17.12 17.47 -7.16
C GLU A 239 17.59 18.61 -6.26
N SER A 240 17.23 18.54 -4.98
CA SER A 240 17.60 19.54 -3.98
C SER A 240 17.82 18.89 -2.61
N ARG A 241 18.09 19.70 -1.60
CA ARG A 241 18.17 19.26 -0.20
C ARG A 241 17.45 20.26 0.70
N THR A 242 16.81 19.76 1.75
CA THR A 242 16.32 20.62 2.83
C THR A 242 17.50 21.27 3.57
N PRO A 243 17.27 22.32 4.38
CA PRO A 243 18.33 22.93 5.20
C PRO A 243 19.05 21.93 6.11
N GLN A 244 18.36 20.88 6.57
CA GLN A 244 18.90 19.80 7.41
C GLN A 244 19.61 18.70 6.59
N GLY A 245 19.66 18.84 5.25
CA GLY A 245 20.40 17.95 4.36
C GLY A 245 19.60 16.78 3.79
N LEU A 246 18.31 16.66 4.06
CA LEU A 246 17.45 15.60 3.50
C LEU A 246 17.38 15.75 1.96
N PRO A 247 17.80 14.75 1.16
CA PRO A 247 17.60 14.74 -0.28
C PRO A 247 16.13 14.88 -0.66
N VAL A 248 15.83 15.77 -1.61
CA VAL A 248 14.49 15.94 -2.18
C VAL A 248 14.55 15.72 -3.69
N TYR A 249 13.73 14.81 -4.20
CA TYR A 249 13.65 14.47 -5.62
C TYR A 249 12.24 14.73 -6.15
N VAL A 250 12.08 15.75 -6.99
CA VAL A 250 10.78 16.11 -7.58
C VAL A 250 10.83 15.86 -9.08
N ALA A 251 9.91 15.05 -9.59
CA ALA A 251 9.74 14.77 -11.02
C ALA A 251 8.36 15.24 -11.47
N VAL A 252 8.29 16.11 -12.46
CA VAL A 252 7.02 16.69 -12.92
C VAL A 252 6.90 16.55 -14.42
N ASP A 253 5.76 16.04 -14.89
CA ASP A 253 5.45 16.01 -16.31
C ASP A 253 5.40 17.45 -16.85
N PRO A 254 6.06 17.77 -17.97
CA PRO A 254 6.06 19.12 -18.55
C PRO A 254 4.66 19.71 -18.78
N ARG A 255 3.62 18.87 -18.98
CA ARG A 255 2.22 19.30 -19.13
C ARG A 255 1.63 19.85 -17.83
N GLU A 256 2.09 19.33 -16.68
CA GLU A 256 1.61 19.71 -15.34
C GLU A 256 2.51 20.75 -14.65
N ALA A 257 3.69 21.04 -15.23
CA ALA A 257 4.74 21.85 -14.60
C ALA A 257 4.31 23.27 -14.20
N ALA A 258 3.45 23.91 -14.98
CA ALA A 258 2.99 25.26 -14.69
C ALA A 258 2.08 25.31 -13.44
N ALA A 259 1.09 24.41 -13.37
CA ALA A 259 0.14 24.33 -12.26
C ALA A 259 0.81 23.78 -10.99
N SER A 260 1.74 22.83 -11.13
CA SER A 260 2.44 22.21 -10.00
C SER A 260 3.46 23.13 -9.32
N ARG A 261 3.88 24.22 -9.96
CA ARG A 261 5.00 25.05 -9.49
C ARG A 261 4.76 25.63 -8.09
N LYS A 262 3.61 26.26 -7.88
CA LYS A 262 3.28 26.90 -6.60
C LYS A 262 3.22 25.86 -5.45
N PRO A 263 2.39 24.81 -5.51
CA PRO A 263 2.26 23.85 -4.42
C PRO A 263 3.58 23.12 -4.13
N LEU A 264 4.27 22.61 -5.16
CA LEU A 264 5.53 21.88 -4.94
C LEU A 264 6.68 22.75 -4.44
N SER A 265 6.67 24.06 -4.71
CA SER A 265 7.65 24.99 -4.13
C SER A 265 7.56 25.10 -2.61
N ARG A 266 6.41 24.70 -2.02
CA ARG A 266 6.20 24.69 -0.57
C ARG A 266 6.64 23.39 0.10
N LEU A 267 6.97 22.34 -0.66
CA LEU A 267 7.33 21.04 -0.08
C LEU A 267 8.42 21.13 1.02
N PRO A 268 9.51 21.91 0.87
CA PRO A 268 10.49 22.04 1.96
C PRO A 268 9.92 22.68 3.24
N GLU A 269 8.98 23.61 3.11
CA GLU A 269 8.28 24.25 4.24
C GLU A 269 7.33 23.26 4.93
N ILE A 270 6.58 22.50 4.13
CA ILE A 270 5.65 21.47 4.60
C ILE A 270 6.42 20.37 5.35
N LEU A 271 7.54 19.90 4.81
CA LEU A 271 8.41 18.91 5.47
C LEU A 271 8.94 19.40 6.82
N ALA A 272 9.38 20.67 6.88
CA ALA A 272 9.89 21.25 8.12
C ALA A 272 8.79 21.36 9.19
N TRP A 273 7.59 21.80 8.78
CA TRP A 273 6.44 21.91 9.66
C TRP A 273 5.91 20.57 10.15
N GLY A 274 5.78 19.58 9.26
CA GLY A 274 5.43 18.22 9.62
C GLY A 274 6.44 17.64 10.61
N ALA A 275 7.75 17.92 10.43
CA ALA A 275 8.77 17.48 11.37
C ALA A 275 8.67 18.14 12.76
N GLU A 276 8.18 19.37 12.84
CA GLU A 276 7.94 20.08 14.11
C GLU A 276 6.73 19.51 14.86
N LEU A 277 5.66 19.13 14.14
CA LEU A 277 4.44 18.59 14.72
C LEU A 277 4.52 17.08 14.99
N PHE A 278 4.88 16.28 13.99
CA PHE A 278 4.83 14.83 14.01
C PHE A 278 6.15 14.17 14.42
N GLY A 279 7.20 14.97 14.64
CA GLY A 279 8.54 14.49 14.96
C GLY A 279 9.42 14.25 13.72
N PRO A 280 10.68 13.81 13.88
CA PRO A 280 11.63 13.72 12.79
C PRO A 280 11.11 12.96 11.57
N TYR A 281 11.34 13.50 10.36
CA TYR A 281 10.92 12.85 9.11
C TYR A 281 11.44 11.40 9.05
N PRO A 282 10.59 10.40 8.74
CA PRO A 282 10.93 9.01 8.98
C PRO A 282 11.86 8.39 7.92
N PHE A 283 12.07 9.02 6.77
CA PHE A 283 12.81 8.40 5.66
C PHE A 283 14.06 9.18 5.23
N SER A 284 14.96 8.52 4.50
CA SER A 284 16.24 9.09 4.06
C SER A 284 16.14 10.03 2.86
N SER A 285 14.97 10.14 2.22
CA SER A 285 14.70 11.10 1.15
C SER A 285 13.22 11.47 1.10
N ALA A 286 12.92 12.63 0.53
CA ALA A 286 11.56 13.11 0.26
C ALA A 286 11.41 13.47 -1.23
N GLY A 287 10.21 13.86 -1.67
CA GLY A 287 9.98 14.20 -3.06
C GLY A 287 8.52 14.19 -3.48
N ALA A 288 8.31 14.25 -4.78
CA ALA A 288 6.99 14.19 -5.42
C ALA A 288 7.15 13.71 -6.87
N ILE A 289 6.15 13.00 -7.37
CA ILE A 289 6.07 12.57 -8.77
C ILE A 289 4.72 13.04 -9.33
N VAL A 290 4.72 14.03 -10.21
CA VAL A 290 3.51 14.49 -10.89
C VAL A 290 3.52 14.00 -12.32
N ASP A 291 2.53 13.19 -12.69
CA ASP A 291 2.36 12.68 -14.05
C ASP A 291 1.06 13.19 -14.68
N HIS A 292 1.00 13.24 -15.99
CA HIS A 292 -0.22 13.53 -16.73
C HIS A 292 -0.96 12.23 -17.04
N THR A 293 -1.89 11.86 -16.16
CA THR A 293 -2.64 10.62 -16.22
C THR A 293 -3.85 10.72 -17.15
N PRO A 294 -4.38 9.58 -17.64
CA PRO A 294 -5.67 9.56 -18.34
C PRO A 294 -6.84 9.80 -17.38
N ASP A 295 -7.94 10.40 -17.87
CA ASP A 295 -9.18 10.74 -17.14
C ASP A 295 -9.82 9.62 -16.29
N ARG A 296 -9.43 8.36 -16.50
CA ARG A 296 -9.91 7.22 -15.72
C ARG A 296 -9.21 7.06 -14.36
N VAL A 297 -8.18 7.87 -14.09
CA VAL A 297 -7.54 8.00 -12.79
C VAL A 297 -8.07 9.29 -12.18
N ASP A 298 -9.02 9.17 -11.26
CA ASP A 298 -9.86 10.26 -10.77
C ASP A 298 -9.71 10.54 -9.26
N TRP A 299 -8.82 9.84 -8.57
CA TRP A 299 -8.56 9.95 -7.12
C TRP A 299 -7.41 10.91 -6.74
N GLY A 300 -6.75 11.54 -7.70
CA GLY A 300 -5.85 12.69 -7.44
C GLY A 300 -4.42 12.35 -7.00
N ALA A 301 -4.21 11.67 -5.87
CA ALA A 301 -2.87 11.42 -5.31
C ALA A 301 -2.77 10.14 -4.45
N LEU A 302 -1.56 9.62 -4.30
CA LEU A 302 -1.23 8.47 -3.45
C LEU A 302 0.12 8.69 -2.77
N GLU A 303 0.22 8.31 -1.50
CA GLU A 303 1.28 8.68 -0.57
C GLU A 303 2.60 7.93 -0.76
N THR A 304 2.83 7.30 -1.92
CA THR A 304 3.92 6.35 -2.15
C THR A 304 5.23 6.77 -1.47
N GLN A 305 5.73 5.91 -0.58
CA GLN A 305 6.77 6.24 0.39
C GLN A 305 7.93 7.04 -0.20
N THR A 306 8.32 8.10 0.50
CA THR A 306 9.35 9.10 0.13
C THR A 306 8.98 10.04 -1.01
N LYS A 307 8.06 9.70 -1.93
CA LYS A 307 7.72 10.51 -3.10
C LYS A 307 6.27 10.26 -3.51
N PRO A 308 5.30 10.92 -2.88
CA PRO A 308 3.91 10.80 -3.30
C PRO A 308 3.72 11.02 -4.80
N VAL A 309 2.83 10.23 -5.40
CA VAL A 309 2.49 10.30 -6.81
C VAL A 309 1.19 11.09 -6.99
N TYR A 310 1.15 11.98 -7.97
CA TYR A 310 0.01 12.85 -8.24
C TYR A 310 -0.46 12.64 -9.69
N ALA A 311 -1.76 12.34 -9.84
CA ALA A 311 -2.47 12.16 -11.09
C ALA A 311 -2.92 13.54 -11.63
N GLY A 312 -1.95 14.32 -12.10
CA GLY A 312 -2.13 15.73 -12.45
C GLY A 312 -1.56 16.68 -11.40
N ALA A 313 -1.53 17.98 -11.71
CA ALA A 313 -0.99 18.97 -10.79
C ALA A 313 -1.77 19.03 -9.46
N PRO A 314 -1.12 18.80 -8.30
CA PRO A 314 -1.79 18.90 -7.00
C PRO A 314 -2.04 20.35 -6.61
N ASP A 315 -2.87 20.59 -5.60
CA ASP A 315 -2.87 21.84 -4.85
C ASP A 315 -1.97 21.75 -3.59
N THR A 316 -1.97 22.77 -2.74
CA THR A 316 -1.11 22.76 -1.54
C THR A 316 -1.66 21.86 -0.43
N ALA A 317 -2.98 21.75 -0.29
CA ALA A 317 -3.60 20.90 0.73
C ALA A 317 -3.29 19.44 0.43
N THR A 318 -3.42 19.02 -0.83
CA THR A 318 -3.01 17.67 -1.26
C THR A 318 -1.53 17.41 -0.96
N VAL A 319 -0.62 18.36 -1.23
CA VAL A 319 0.81 18.17 -0.88
C VAL A 319 1.01 18.04 0.64
N VAL A 320 0.21 18.72 1.47
CA VAL A 320 0.24 18.57 2.93
C VAL A 320 -0.25 17.18 3.34
N HIS A 321 -1.41 16.75 2.84
CA HIS A 321 -2.00 15.42 3.08
C HIS A 321 -1.01 14.31 2.76
N GLU A 322 -0.50 14.29 1.53
CA GLU A 322 0.46 13.29 1.08
C GLU A 322 1.80 13.33 1.83
N THR A 323 2.20 14.50 2.33
CA THR A 323 3.40 14.62 3.16
C THR A 323 3.14 14.12 4.59
N ALA A 324 1.96 14.34 5.15
CA ALA A 324 1.59 13.84 6.48
C ALA A 324 1.56 12.31 6.51
N HIS A 325 1.12 11.68 5.41
CA HIS A 325 1.13 10.23 5.27
C HIS A 325 2.49 9.57 5.47
N GLN A 326 3.58 10.31 5.20
CA GLN A 326 4.94 9.82 5.43
C GLN A 326 5.15 9.38 6.90
N TRP A 327 4.45 10.00 7.85
CA TRP A 327 4.36 9.54 9.24
C TRP A 327 3.21 8.55 9.46
N PHE A 328 2.01 8.90 8.97
CA PHE A 328 0.75 8.18 9.23
C PHE A 328 0.26 7.45 7.97
N GLY A 329 0.49 6.14 7.89
CA GLY A 329 0.24 5.33 6.70
C GLY A 329 1.50 4.76 6.10
N ASP A 330 2.61 5.49 6.08
CA ASP A 330 3.88 4.98 5.55
C ASP A 330 4.81 4.43 6.64
N SER A 331 5.21 5.28 7.58
CA SER A 331 6.08 4.87 8.69
C SER A 331 5.31 3.94 9.62
N VAL A 332 4.10 4.33 10.00
CA VAL A 332 3.13 3.49 10.71
C VAL A 332 2.08 3.04 9.69
N THR A 333 2.19 1.84 9.13
CA THR A 333 1.11 1.30 8.28
C THR A 333 0.10 0.55 9.16
N PRO A 334 -1.13 0.34 8.69
CA PRO A 334 -2.09 -0.41 9.47
C PRO A 334 -1.75 -1.91 9.55
N LYS A 335 -2.16 -2.58 10.63
CA LYS A 335 -2.10 -4.05 10.72
C LYS A 335 -3.10 -4.73 9.79
N SER A 336 -4.22 -4.06 9.49
CA SER A 336 -5.23 -4.52 8.54
C SER A 336 -5.90 -3.33 7.83
N TRP A 337 -6.47 -3.53 6.65
CA TRP A 337 -7.11 -2.44 5.90
C TRP A 337 -8.34 -1.84 6.59
N GLN A 338 -8.86 -2.43 7.67
CA GLN A 338 -9.94 -1.82 8.46
C GLN A 338 -9.47 -0.55 9.20
N ASP A 339 -8.16 -0.44 9.46
CA ASP A 339 -7.58 0.62 10.28
C ASP A 339 -7.13 1.83 9.43
N THR A 340 -7.62 1.99 8.18
CA THR A 340 -7.17 3.05 7.27
C THR A 340 -7.49 4.46 7.74
N TRP A 341 -8.48 4.64 8.63
CA TRP A 341 -8.75 5.94 9.24
C TRP A 341 -7.53 6.50 10.00
N LEU A 342 -6.64 5.63 10.52
CA LEU A 342 -5.37 6.05 11.14
C LEU A 342 -4.37 6.66 10.13
N ASN A 343 -4.57 6.39 8.84
CA ASN A 343 -3.81 7.03 7.77
C ASN A 343 -4.54 8.30 7.32
N GLU A 344 -5.76 8.12 6.83
CA GLU A 344 -6.53 9.16 6.12
C GLU A 344 -7.00 10.26 7.07
N GLY A 345 -7.54 9.90 8.24
CA GLY A 345 -7.98 10.86 9.23
C GLY A 345 -6.84 11.75 9.74
N PHE A 346 -5.65 11.19 9.94
CA PHE A 346 -4.46 11.96 10.34
C PHE A 346 -3.98 12.90 9.23
N ALA A 347 -3.96 12.43 7.98
CA ALA A 347 -3.55 13.24 6.84
C ALA A 347 -4.56 14.38 6.58
N THR A 348 -5.86 14.11 6.65
CA THR A 348 -6.92 15.13 6.57
C THR A 348 -6.84 16.12 7.74
N TYR A 349 -6.59 15.66 8.97
CA TYR A 349 -6.40 16.57 10.10
C TYR A 349 -5.14 17.44 9.97
N ALA A 350 -4.10 16.95 9.29
CA ALA A 350 -2.94 17.77 8.95
C ALA A 350 -3.29 18.90 7.98
N GLU A 351 -4.22 18.69 7.05
CA GLU A 351 -4.76 19.78 6.21
C GLU A 351 -5.44 20.84 7.08
N TRP A 352 -6.21 20.42 8.10
CA TRP A 352 -6.92 21.35 8.98
C TRP A 352 -5.96 22.23 9.78
N LEU A 353 -4.91 21.63 10.33
CA LEU A 353 -3.84 22.34 11.04
C LEU A 353 -3.06 23.29 10.10
N TRP A 354 -2.89 22.89 8.83
CA TRP A 354 -2.23 23.72 7.84
C TRP A 354 -3.09 24.91 7.42
N GLU A 355 -4.39 24.71 7.22
CA GLU A 355 -5.34 25.80 6.92
C GLU A 355 -5.30 26.86 8.04
N GLU A 356 -5.36 26.43 9.31
CA GLU A 356 -5.25 27.32 10.47
C GLU A 356 -3.94 28.11 10.45
N ARG A 357 -2.81 27.43 10.19
CA ARG A 357 -1.50 28.07 10.08
C ARG A 357 -1.47 29.18 9.01
N GLU A 358 -2.16 28.96 7.90
CA GLU A 358 -2.24 29.93 6.80
C GLU A 358 -3.27 31.04 7.06
N GLY A 359 -3.90 31.05 8.24
CA GLY A 359 -4.88 32.05 8.65
C GLY A 359 -6.30 31.79 8.15
N GLY A 360 -6.58 30.54 7.73
CA GLY A 360 -7.92 30.06 7.41
C GLY A 360 -8.65 29.55 8.66
N ARG A 361 -9.55 28.57 8.47
CA ARG A 361 -10.34 27.99 9.57
C ARG A 361 -9.46 27.20 10.52
N THR A 362 -9.76 27.28 11.80
CA THR A 362 -9.23 26.38 12.82
C THR A 362 -9.74 24.95 12.61
N PRO A 363 -9.09 23.92 13.17
CA PRO A 363 -9.63 22.56 13.18
C PRO A 363 -11.02 22.46 13.81
N GLN A 364 -11.32 23.25 14.84
CA GLN A 364 -12.66 23.28 15.45
C GLN A 364 -13.69 23.89 14.49
N GLU A 365 -13.39 24.99 13.81
CA GLU A 365 -14.31 25.59 12.82
C GLU A 365 -14.55 24.66 11.62
N GLN A 366 -13.56 23.83 11.26
CA GLN A 366 -13.72 22.79 10.23
C GLN A 366 -14.59 21.65 10.71
N PHE A 367 -14.36 21.17 11.94
CA PHE A 367 -15.23 20.20 12.60
C PHE A 367 -16.67 20.70 12.67
N ASP A 368 -16.91 21.92 13.16
CA ASP A 368 -18.24 22.51 13.30
C ASP A 368 -18.92 22.63 11.94
N ALA A 369 -18.19 23.07 10.90
CA ALA A 369 -18.72 23.18 9.55
C ALA A 369 -19.12 21.85 8.93
N LEU A 370 -18.35 20.78 9.22
CA LEU A 370 -18.73 19.43 8.83
C LEU A 370 -19.96 19.02 9.65
N TYR A 371 -19.88 19.02 10.98
CA TYR A 371 -20.94 18.56 11.87
C TYR A 371 -22.30 19.23 11.64
N ASP A 372 -22.32 20.55 11.44
CA ASP A 372 -23.53 21.34 11.15
C ASP A 372 -24.04 21.19 9.68
N GLY A 373 -23.32 20.42 8.86
CA GLY A 373 -23.71 20.06 7.51
C GLY A 373 -24.92 19.12 7.45
N ASP A 374 -25.16 18.53 6.28
CA ASP A 374 -26.27 17.57 6.11
C ASP A 374 -26.03 16.31 6.95
N GLU A 375 -27.06 15.85 7.67
CA GLU A 375 -27.05 14.59 8.44
C GLU A 375 -27.14 13.38 7.50
N ASP A 376 -27.63 13.56 6.27
CA ASP A 376 -27.67 12.54 5.21
C ASP A 376 -26.38 12.54 4.33
N ASP A 377 -25.33 13.26 4.75
CA ASP A 377 -24.05 13.29 4.04
C ASP A 377 -23.31 11.94 4.12
N ALA A 378 -22.61 11.58 3.05
CA ALA A 378 -21.85 10.32 2.94
C ALA A 378 -20.80 10.15 4.06
N ARG A 379 -20.37 11.24 4.72
CA ARG A 379 -19.51 11.16 5.90
C ARG A 379 -20.10 10.33 7.04
N TRP A 380 -21.41 10.13 7.08
CA TRP A 380 -22.11 9.36 8.12
C TRP A 380 -22.50 7.92 7.70
N ASP A 381 -22.16 7.50 6.48
CA ASP A 381 -22.61 6.22 5.91
C ASP A 381 -22.16 4.98 6.70
N PHE A 382 -20.99 5.03 7.33
CA PHE A 382 -20.44 3.94 8.15
C PHE A 382 -19.46 4.45 9.23
N PRO A 383 -19.21 3.66 10.29
CA PRO A 383 -18.20 3.96 11.30
C PRO A 383 -16.78 3.78 10.74
N PRO A 384 -15.89 4.79 10.87
CA PRO A 384 -14.52 4.71 10.32
C PRO A 384 -13.63 3.64 10.97
N GLY A 385 -13.91 3.21 12.21
CA GLY A 385 -13.20 2.12 12.88
C GLY A 385 -13.68 0.72 12.51
N GLU A 386 -14.81 0.60 11.80
CA GLU A 386 -15.38 -0.68 11.38
C GLU A 386 -16.01 -0.57 9.98
N PRO A 387 -15.19 -0.29 8.94
CA PRO A 387 -15.66 -0.31 7.55
C PRO A 387 -16.24 -1.68 7.19
N ALA A 388 -17.40 -1.71 6.54
CA ALA A 388 -18.14 -2.94 6.28
C ALA A 388 -17.61 -3.71 5.05
N THR A 389 -17.05 -3.01 4.08
CA THR A 389 -16.61 -3.56 2.80
C THR A 389 -15.24 -3.02 2.38
N ALA A 390 -14.60 -3.73 1.46
CA ALA A 390 -13.34 -3.29 0.85
C ALA A 390 -13.43 -1.92 0.16
N ALA A 391 -14.61 -1.50 -0.32
CA ALA A 391 -14.79 -0.19 -0.95
C ALA A 391 -14.81 0.95 0.08
N ASP A 392 -15.08 0.63 1.35
CA ASP A 392 -15.25 1.63 2.40
C ASP A 392 -13.89 2.12 2.94
N VAL A 393 -12.80 1.42 2.65
CA VAL A 393 -11.44 1.77 3.15
C VAL A 393 -10.90 3.08 2.58
N THR A 394 -11.51 3.58 1.51
CA THR A 394 -11.27 4.87 0.84
C THR A 394 -12.52 5.77 0.84
N GLY A 395 -13.56 5.41 1.61
CA GLY A 395 -14.81 6.16 1.67
C GLY A 395 -14.72 7.42 2.53
N THR A 396 -15.56 8.42 2.26
CA THR A 396 -15.57 9.71 2.97
C THR A 396 -15.46 9.62 4.51
N PRO A 397 -16.13 8.68 5.21
CA PRO A 397 -16.01 8.56 6.66
C PRO A 397 -14.57 8.34 7.16
N VAL A 398 -13.72 7.58 6.44
CA VAL A 398 -12.34 7.32 6.92
C VAL A 398 -11.48 8.59 6.95
N TYR A 399 -11.80 9.56 6.09
CA TYR A 399 -11.15 10.87 6.00
C TYR A 399 -11.78 11.87 6.98
N GLU A 400 -13.05 12.20 6.74
CA GLU A 400 -13.71 13.31 7.43
C GLU A 400 -14.04 12.95 8.88
N ARG A 401 -14.72 11.82 9.13
CA ARG A 401 -14.95 11.37 10.52
C ARG A 401 -13.65 11.00 11.21
N GLY A 402 -12.68 10.43 10.49
CA GLY A 402 -11.32 10.20 11.03
C GLY A 402 -10.67 11.48 11.58
N ALA A 403 -10.71 12.58 10.82
CA ALA A 403 -10.22 13.88 11.28
C ALA A 403 -11.08 14.47 12.41
N MET A 404 -12.40 14.25 12.38
CA MET A 404 -13.29 14.65 13.47
C MET A 404 -12.95 13.92 14.77
N VAL A 405 -12.68 12.60 14.75
CA VAL A 405 -12.22 11.83 15.92
C VAL A 405 -10.97 12.47 16.52
N LEU A 406 -10.01 12.90 15.69
CA LEU A 406 -8.80 13.58 16.18
C LEU A 406 -9.09 14.95 16.78
N GLN A 407 -10.02 15.72 16.23
CA GLN A 407 -10.45 16.98 16.85
C GLN A 407 -11.11 16.75 18.20
N GLN A 408 -11.93 15.70 18.32
CA GLN A 408 -12.61 15.35 19.56
C GLN A 408 -11.62 14.86 20.61
N LEU A 409 -10.65 14.05 20.20
CA LEU A 409 -9.54 13.66 21.05
C LEU A 409 -8.80 14.92 21.56
N ARG A 410 -8.50 15.87 20.67
CA ARG A 410 -7.87 17.16 21.05
C ARG A 410 -8.70 17.93 22.06
N ASN A 411 -10.02 17.98 21.89
CA ASN A 411 -10.94 18.62 22.83
C ASN A 411 -10.92 17.95 24.21
N ALA A 412 -10.86 16.61 24.24
CA ALA A 412 -10.87 15.86 25.49
C ALA A 412 -9.55 15.95 26.27
N VAL A 413 -8.41 15.82 25.59
CA VAL A 413 -7.09 15.75 26.28
C VAL A 413 -6.37 17.11 26.35
N GLY A 414 -6.87 18.10 25.61
CA GLY A 414 -6.26 19.42 25.45
C GLY A 414 -5.01 19.45 24.56
N ASP A 415 -4.70 20.64 24.03
CA ASP A 415 -3.62 20.87 23.06
C ASP A 415 -2.29 20.25 23.44
N LYS A 416 -1.84 20.44 24.69
CA LYS A 416 -0.52 19.97 25.12
C LYS A 416 -0.39 18.45 24.97
N THR A 417 -1.40 17.71 25.40
CA THR A 417 -1.41 16.24 25.34
C THR A 417 -1.63 15.78 23.90
N PHE A 418 -2.52 16.43 23.17
CA PHE A 418 -2.81 16.09 21.78
C PHE A 418 -1.59 16.27 20.86
N PHE A 419 -0.88 17.40 20.93
CA PHE A 419 0.34 17.59 20.14
C PHE A 419 1.50 16.70 20.61
N ALA A 420 1.47 16.20 21.86
CA ALA A 420 2.38 15.14 22.28
C ALA A 420 2.01 13.80 21.62
N ILE A 421 0.72 13.44 21.56
CA ILE A 421 0.22 12.25 20.85
C ILE A 421 0.64 12.27 19.38
N LEU A 422 0.40 13.37 18.66
CA LEU A 422 0.77 13.52 17.24
C LEU A 422 2.28 13.30 16.99
N LYS A 423 3.13 13.58 17.98
CA LYS A 423 4.58 13.43 17.87
C LYS A 423 5.09 12.07 18.34
N GLU A 424 4.51 11.55 19.41
CA GLU A 424 4.96 10.34 20.08
C GLU A 424 4.43 9.08 19.40
N TRP A 425 3.21 9.11 18.85
CA TRP A 425 2.60 7.97 18.17
C TRP A 425 3.46 7.46 16.99
N PRO A 426 3.82 8.30 15.99
CA PRO A 426 4.67 7.84 14.89
C PRO A 426 6.11 7.56 15.32
N ALA A 427 6.54 8.03 16.49
CA ALA A 427 7.85 7.69 17.06
C ALA A 427 7.86 6.30 17.71
N GLU A 428 6.80 5.94 18.45
CA GLU A 428 6.65 4.64 19.11
C GLU A 428 6.47 3.50 18.10
N HIS A 429 5.70 3.74 17.04
CA HIS A 429 5.42 2.76 15.99
C HIS A 429 6.27 2.96 14.73
N ARG A 430 7.40 3.67 14.82
CA ARG A 430 8.24 4.02 13.66
C ARG A 430 8.64 2.78 12.86
N HIS A 431 8.26 2.75 11.58
CA HIS A 431 8.47 1.64 10.64
C HIS A 431 7.80 0.31 11.03
N ALA A 432 6.81 0.35 11.92
CA ALA A 432 6.04 -0.80 12.37
C ALA A 432 4.61 -0.77 11.81
N ASN A 433 3.79 -1.68 12.33
CA ASN A 433 2.36 -1.74 12.07
C ASN A 433 1.61 -1.49 13.36
N ALA A 434 0.50 -0.74 13.29
CA ALA A 434 -0.40 -0.50 14.42
C ALA A 434 -1.85 -0.69 13.99
N ASP A 435 -2.73 -1.01 14.93
CA ASP A 435 -4.18 -1.02 14.72
C ASP A 435 -4.88 0.05 15.57
N THR A 436 -6.18 0.15 15.41
CA THR A 436 -7.03 1.09 16.14
C THR A 436 -6.94 0.91 17.67
N GLU A 437 -6.88 -0.33 18.15
CA GLU A 437 -6.77 -0.64 19.60
C GLU A 437 -5.44 -0.17 20.19
N ASP A 438 -4.33 -0.36 19.45
CA ASP A 438 -3.03 0.18 19.84
C ASP A 438 -3.12 1.71 20.01
N PHE A 439 -3.81 2.42 19.10
CA PHE A 439 -3.95 3.87 19.15
C PHE A 439 -4.83 4.35 20.31
N ILE A 440 -5.97 3.69 20.54
CA ILE A 440 -6.87 4.00 21.65
C ILE A 440 -6.12 3.82 22.99
N SER A 441 -5.46 2.68 23.17
CA SER A 441 -4.67 2.41 24.38
C SER A 441 -3.56 3.46 24.56
N PHE A 442 -2.86 3.80 23.48
CA PHE A 442 -1.81 4.81 23.49
C PHE A 442 -2.32 6.20 23.91
N CYS A 443 -3.52 6.59 23.47
CA CYS A 443 -4.14 7.85 23.87
C CYS A 443 -4.58 7.83 25.33
N GLN A 444 -5.21 6.73 25.76
CA GLN A 444 -5.70 6.58 27.13
C GLN A 444 -4.57 6.64 28.16
N ASP A 445 -3.39 6.11 27.86
CA ASP A 445 -2.21 6.15 28.74
C ASP A 445 -1.66 7.57 28.99
N ARG A 446 -2.16 8.59 28.28
CA ARG A 446 -1.69 9.98 28.34
C ARG A 446 -2.66 10.94 29.03
N THR A 447 -3.81 10.45 29.50
CA THR A 447 -4.84 11.25 30.15
C THR A 447 -5.50 10.48 31.29
N ASP A 448 -5.99 11.21 32.30
CA ASP A 448 -6.85 10.65 33.34
C ASP A 448 -8.34 10.66 32.93
N GLU A 449 -8.69 11.34 31.83
CA GLU A 449 -10.03 11.34 31.24
C GLU A 449 -10.34 9.97 30.62
N ASP A 450 -11.55 9.46 30.82
CA ASP A 450 -12.01 8.23 30.18
C ASP A 450 -12.37 8.52 28.71
N LEU A 451 -11.61 7.94 27.78
CA LEU A 451 -11.81 8.15 26.34
C LEU A 451 -12.76 7.13 25.72
N THR A 452 -13.32 6.19 26.50
CA THR A 452 -14.14 5.09 25.99
C THR A 452 -15.35 5.61 25.19
N ASP A 453 -16.18 6.46 25.80
CA ASP A 453 -17.38 6.99 25.15
C ASP A 453 -17.04 7.81 23.89
N LEU A 454 -15.90 8.52 23.89
CA LEU A 454 -15.45 9.28 22.73
C LEU A 454 -15.18 8.37 21.53
N PHE A 455 -14.41 7.30 21.72
CA PHE A 455 -14.10 6.38 20.62
C PHE A 455 -15.32 5.53 20.23
N ASP A 456 -16.12 5.08 21.21
CA ASP A 456 -17.34 4.33 20.93
C ASP A 456 -18.30 5.15 20.04
N ASP A 457 -18.54 6.42 20.36
CA ASP A 457 -19.47 7.26 19.60
C ASP A 457 -18.89 7.69 18.24
N TRP A 458 -17.66 8.21 18.23
CA TRP A 458 -17.11 8.84 17.02
C TRP A 458 -16.50 7.87 16.04
N LEU A 459 -15.91 6.78 16.54
CA LEU A 459 -15.16 5.83 15.73
C LEU A 459 -15.98 4.59 15.36
N TYR A 460 -16.83 4.10 16.27
CA TYR A 460 -17.63 2.88 16.10
C TYR A 460 -19.15 3.14 15.97
N GLY A 461 -19.63 4.33 16.34
CA GLY A 461 -21.04 4.70 16.28
C GLY A 461 -21.57 4.86 14.85
N GLU A 462 -22.79 4.37 14.62
CA GLU A 462 -23.54 4.58 13.37
C GLU A 462 -24.13 5.99 13.31
N GLY A 463 -24.12 6.60 12.11
CA GLY A 463 -24.68 7.92 11.88
C GLY A 463 -23.89 9.06 12.53
N GLN A 464 -24.53 10.22 12.59
CA GLN A 464 -24.02 11.40 13.30
C GLN A 464 -24.14 11.20 14.81
N PRO A 465 -23.03 11.28 15.58
CA PRO A 465 -23.09 11.14 17.04
C PRO A 465 -23.93 12.24 17.70
N ASP A 466 -24.79 11.87 18.66
CA ASP A 466 -25.48 12.83 19.53
C ASP A 466 -24.48 13.38 20.56
N TRP A 467 -23.69 14.39 20.19
CA TRP A 467 -22.56 14.84 21.00
C TRP A 467 -22.84 16.12 21.81
N GLU A 468 -22.67 16.03 23.14
CA GLU A 468 -22.36 17.16 24.04
C GLU A 468 -21.12 16.77 24.88
N TYR A 469 -19.95 17.38 24.63
CA TYR A 469 -18.84 17.29 25.59
C TYR A 469 -18.95 18.44 26.59
N ASP A 470 -19.47 18.12 27.77
CA ASP A 470 -19.33 18.97 28.95
C ASP A 470 -17.86 18.89 29.41
N ALA A 471 -17.00 19.75 28.87
CA ALA A 471 -15.65 19.92 29.40
C ALA A 471 -15.73 20.37 30.87
N ALA A 472 -15.16 19.57 31.78
CA ALA A 472 -15.13 19.86 33.21
C ALA A 472 -14.18 21.01 33.59
#